data_AF-A0A1Q6XBS3-F1
#
_entry.id   AF-A0A1Q6XBS3-F1
#
_cell.length_a   1.000
_cell.length_b   1.000
_cell.length_c   1.000
_cell.angle_alpha   90.00
_cell.angle_beta   90.00
_cell.angle_gamma   90.00
#
_symmetry.space_group_name_H-M   'P 1'
#
loop_
_entity.id
_entity.type
_entity.pdbx_description
1 polymer ?
#
loop_
_entity_poly.entity_id
_entity_poly.type
_entity_poly.pdbx_seq_one_letter_code
_entity_poly.pdbx_strand_id
1 'polypeptide(L)'
;MVAATNRDLAKSVAAREFRSDLFYRLNVFPVRMPPLRERVNDVPLLVRYFVQKFARRMNKPIETIPTETMNALVGWEWPGNVRELENFIERSVILSAGKVLSVPLAELVPASSSFFSGTLENLERQHIIRVLRETRG
;
A
#
# COMPACT_ATOMS: atom_id res chain seq x y z
N MET A 1 -1.43 7.36 -28.91
CA MET A 1 -0.49 6.68 -28.00
C MET A 1 -0.61 7.29 -26.62
N VAL A 2 -0.43 6.50 -25.56
CA VAL A 2 -0.36 6.97 -24.17
C VAL A 2 0.94 6.41 -23.59
N ALA A 3 1.71 7.24 -22.88
CA ALA A 3 2.96 6.87 -22.24
C ALA A 3 2.98 7.37 -20.79
N ALA A 4 3.67 6.66 -19.91
CA ALA A 4 3.83 7.03 -18.51
C ALA A 4 5.27 6.75 -18.05
N THR A 5 5.77 7.59 -17.15
CA THR A 5 7.12 7.46 -16.59
C THR A 5 7.15 8.01 -15.17
N ASN A 6 7.98 7.40 -14.31
CA ASN A 6 8.26 7.90 -12.97
C ASN A 6 9.52 8.78 -12.92
N ARG A 7 10.19 8.98 -14.06
CA ARG A 7 11.39 9.82 -14.19
C ARG A 7 11.04 11.19 -14.74
N ASP A 8 11.79 12.19 -14.32
CA ASP A 8 11.75 13.53 -14.91
C ASP A 8 12.43 13.51 -16.28
N LEU A 9 11.62 13.43 -17.34
CA LEU A 9 12.15 13.36 -18.71
C LEU A 9 12.91 14.62 -19.11
N ALA A 10 12.54 15.79 -18.60
CA ALA A 10 13.24 17.03 -18.92
C ALA A 10 14.68 16.98 -18.38
N LYS A 11 14.86 16.48 -17.16
CA LYS A 11 16.21 16.22 -16.60
C LYS A 11 16.97 15.16 -17.37
N SER A 12 16.33 14.06 -17.77
CA SER A 12 16.98 13.01 -18.57
C SER A 12 17.40 13.47 -19.97
N VAL A 13 16.65 14.40 -20.59
CA VAL A 13 17.06 15.04 -21.85
C VAL A 13 18.28 15.92 -21.64
N ALA A 14 18.30 16.73 -20.56
CA ALA A 14 19.45 17.57 -20.23
C ALA A 14 20.72 16.74 -19.95
N ALA A 15 20.56 15.57 -19.33
CA ALA A 15 21.64 14.61 -19.08
C ALA A 15 22.06 13.79 -20.31
N ARG A 16 21.43 13.99 -21.49
CA ARG A 16 21.62 13.21 -22.73
C ARG A 16 21.31 11.71 -22.60
N GLU A 17 20.59 11.31 -21.55
CA GLU A 17 20.11 9.94 -21.35
C GLU A 17 18.81 9.67 -22.11
N PHE A 18 18.11 10.73 -22.52
CA PHE A 18 16.86 10.64 -23.26
C PHE A 18 16.89 11.51 -24.52
N ARG A 19 16.35 10.98 -25.61
CA ARG A 19 16.31 11.69 -26.89
C ARG A 19 15.33 12.85 -26.86
N SER A 20 15.80 14.03 -27.28
CA SER A 20 14.99 15.25 -27.31
C SER A 20 13.81 15.15 -28.28
N ASP A 21 14.00 14.58 -29.47
CA ASP A 21 12.95 14.43 -30.49
C ASP A 21 11.77 13.56 -30.00
N LEU A 22 12.07 12.49 -29.26
CA LEU A 22 11.05 11.65 -28.64
C LEU A 22 10.35 12.37 -27.48
N PHE A 23 11.09 13.14 -26.67
CA PHE A 23 10.51 13.91 -25.57
C PHE A 23 9.44 14.89 -26.08
N TYR A 24 9.73 15.64 -27.15
CA TYR A 24 8.75 16.57 -27.73
C TYR A 24 7.51 15.88 -28.30
N ARG A 25 7.62 14.63 -28.78
CA ARG A 25 6.46 13.85 -29.23
C ARG A 25 5.62 13.28 -28.09
N LEU A 26 6.24 12.98 -26.94
CA LEU A 26 5.55 12.42 -25.78
C LEU A 26 4.95 13.51 -24.88
N ASN A 27 5.62 14.65 -24.75
CA ASN A 27 5.26 15.71 -23.82
C ASN A 27 4.30 16.76 -24.42
N VAL A 28 3.30 16.32 -25.19
CA VAL A 28 2.31 17.21 -25.81
C VAL A 28 1.27 17.68 -24.80
N PHE A 29 0.80 16.76 -23.94
CA PHE A 29 -0.17 17.07 -22.88
C PHE A 29 0.18 16.26 -21.62
N PRO A 30 1.10 16.75 -20.77
CA PRO A 30 1.51 16.03 -19.57
C PRO A 30 0.41 16.02 -18.51
N VAL A 31 0.03 14.81 -18.08
CA VAL A 31 -0.83 14.62 -16.91
C VAL A 31 0.03 14.19 -15.74
N ARG A 32 0.16 15.06 -14.74
CA ARG A 32 0.91 14.74 -13.52
C ARG A 32 0.02 13.94 -12.58
N MET A 33 0.45 12.73 -12.24
CA MET A 33 -0.20 11.92 -11.21
C MET A 33 0.31 12.32 -9.83
N PRO A 34 -0.51 12.94 -8.96
CA PRO A 34 -0.09 13.27 -7.61
C PRO A 34 0.10 11.99 -6.78
N PRO A 35 1.09 11.97 -5.87
CA PRO A 35 1.22 10.90 -4.90
C PRO A 35 0.01 10.85 -3.96
N LEU A 36 -0.21 9.72 -3.30
CA LEU A 36 -1.39 9.49 -2.47
C LEU A 36 -1.47 10.47 -1.28
N ARG A 37 -0.31 10.87 -0.71
CA ARG A 37 -0.21 11.91 0.33
C ARG A 37 -0.73 13.30 -0.08
N GLU A 38 -0.78 13.61 -1.37
CA GLU A 38 -1.34 14.89 -1.87
C GLU A 38 -2.86 14.79 -2.11
N ARG A 39 -3.43 13.59 -2.00
CA ARG A 39 -4.85 13.27 -2.20
C ARG A 39 -5.36 12.30 -1.13
N VAL A 40 -5.10 12.62 0.13
CA VAL A 40 -5.48 11.78 1.28
C VAL A 40 -6.98 11.52 1.37
N ASN A 41 -7.81 12.42 0.81
CA ASN A 41 -9.26 12.25 0.73
C ASN A 41 -9.70 11.04 -0.12
N ASP A 42 -8.83 10.52 -0.99
CA ASP A 42 -9.09 9.32 -1.78
C ASP A 42 -8.88 8.03 -0.96
N VAL A 43 -8.12 8.09 0.14
CA VAL A 43 -7.75 6.91 0.94
C VAL A 43 -8.97 6.13 1.43
N PRO A 44 -10.02 6.75 2.02
CA PRO A 44 -11.18 6.00 2.48
C PRO A 44 -11.91 5.24 1.37
N LEU A 45 -12.00 5.82 0.17
CA LEU A 45 -12.62 5.18 -0.98
C LEU A 45 -11.80 3.98 -1.45
N LEU A 46 -10.48 4.17 -1.58
CA LEU A 46 -9.54 3.11 -1.98
C LEU A 46 -9.54 1.95 -0.97
N VAL A 47 -9.51 2.25 0.32
CA VAL A 47 -9.56 1.25 1.39
C VAL A 47 -10.82 0.41 1.28
N ARG A 48 -12.00 1.04 1.18
CA ARG A 48 -13.28 0.31 1.03
C ARG A 48 -13.28 -0.57 -0.21
N TYR A 49 -12.80 -0.06 -1.34
CA TYR A 49 -12.68 -0.82 -2.57
C TYR A 49 -11.77 -2.05 -2.41
N PHE A 50 -10.57 -1.88 -1.85
CA PHE A 50 -9.62 -2.98 -1.68
C PHE A 50 -10.13 -4.02 -0.67
N VAL A 51 -10.70 -3.59 0.46
CA VAL A 51 -11.32 -4.51 1.43
C VAL A 51 -12.40 -5.34 0.75
N GLN A 52 -13.32 -4.71 0.01
CA GLN A 52 -14.38 -5.42 -0.69
C GLN A 52 -13.83 -6.38 -1.76
N LYS A 53 -12.86 -5.92 -2.56
CA LYS A 53 -12.20 -6.71 -3.60
C LYS A 53 -11.57 -7.98 -3.02
N PHE A 54 -10.79 -7.84 -1.95
CA PHE A 54 -10.08 -8.97 -1.35
C PHE A 54 -10.96 -9.86 -0.49
N ALA A 55 -11.91 -9.29 0.26
CA ALA A 55 -12.90 -10.06 1.02
C ALA A 55 -13.72 -10.96 0.10
N ARG A 56 -14.20 -10.42 -1.04
CA ARG A 56 -14.90 -11.20 -2.06
C ARG A 56 -14.03 -12.29 -2.67
N ARG A 57 -12.77 -11.96 -3.03
CA ARG A 57 -11.84 -12.93 -3.63
C ARG A 57 -11.49 -14.09 -2.69
N MET A 58 -11.44 -13.84 -1.38
CA MET A 58 -11.08 -14.82 -0.35
C MET A 58 -12.30 -15.41 0.37
N ASN A 59 -13.51 -15.08 -0.06
CA ASN A 59 -14.77 -15.49 0.58
C ASN A 59 -14.81 -15.18 2.10
N LYS A 60 -14.30 -14.01 2.49
CA LYS A 60 -14.30 -13.54 3.89
C LYS A 60 -15.46 -12.58 4.17
N PRO A 61 -16.13 -12.67 5.33
CA PRO A 61 -17.33 -11.89 5.64
C PRO A 61 -17.00 -10.51 6.23
N ILE A 62 -16.02 -9.78 5.68
CA ILE A 62 -15.64 -8.47 6.23
C ILE A 62 -16.72 -7.45 5.88
N GLU A 63 -17.40 -6.95 6.91
CA GLU A 63 -18.54 -6.02 6.82
C GLU A 63 -18.19 -4.64 7.38
N THR A 64 -17.27 -4.57 8.35
CA THR A 64 -16.97 -3.34 9.11
C THR A 64 -15.49 -2.99 9.08
N ILE A 65 -15.19 -1.71 8.84
CA ILE A 65 -13.87 -1.11 9.00
C ILE A 65 -13.96 -0.16 10.20
N PRO A 66 -13.25 -0.41 11.31
CA PRO A 66 -13.28 0.48 12.47
C PRO A 66 -12.86 1.90 12.12
N THR A 67 -13.48 2.90 12.74
CA THR A 67 -13.14 4.32 12.52
C THR A 67 -11.69 4.62 12.89
N GLU A 68 -11.19 4.05 13.98
CA GLU A 68 -9.79 4.17 14.41
C GLU A 68 -8.82 3.65 13.35
N THR A 69 -9.13 2.48 12.78
CA THR A 69 -8.36 1.90 11.66
C THR A 69 -8.38 2.82 10.46
N MET A 70 -9.55 3.35 10.07
CA MET A 70 -9.65 4.28 8.95
C MET A 70 -8.83 5.55 9.19
N ASN A 71 -8.90 6.11 10.40
CA ASN A 71 -8.13 7.31 10.76
C ASN A 71 -6.62 7.05 10.69
N ALA A 72 -6.16 5.89 11.16
CA ALA A 72 -4.75 5.51 11.07
C ALA A 72 -4.29 5.35 9.60
N LEU A 73 -5.13 4.73 8.75
CA LEU A 73 -4.84 4.59 7.32
C LEU A 73 -4.80 5.94 6.60
N VAL A 74 -5.66 6.89 6.96
CA VAL A 74 -5.67 8.25 6.41
C VAL A 74 -4.45 9.06 6.91
N GLY A 75 -4.05 8.85 8.16
CA GLY A 75 -2.92 9.55 8.78
C GLY A 75 -1.53 9.09 8.29
N TRP A 76 -1.46 8.01 7.50
CA TRP A 76 -0.21 7.50 6.95
C TRP A 76 0.13 8.12 5.58
N GLU A 77 1.42 8.35 5.33
CA GLU A 77 1.87 9.04 4.10
C GLU A 77 1.84 8.15 2.84
N TRP A 78 1.89 6.83 3.00
CA TRP A 78 1.97 5.86 1.90
C TRP A 78 3.07 6.18 0.89
N PRO A 79 4.37 6.07 1.25
CA PRO A 79 5.50 6.31 0.33
C PRO A 79 5.43 5.48 -0.97
N GLY A 80 4.88 4.27 -0.92
CA GLY A 80 4.60 3.42 -2.08
C GLY A 80 3.24 3.67 -2.74
N ASN A 81 2.55 4.74 -2.36
CA ASN A 81 1.26 5.20 -2.89
C ASN A 81 0.18 4.10 -2.84
N VAL A 82 -0.68 4.08 -3.86
CA VAL A 82 -1.81 3.14 -3.97
C VAL A 82 -1.36 1.68 -3.93
N ARG A 83 -0.14 1.35 -4.41
CA ARG A 83 0.36 -0.03 -4.37
C ARG A 83 0.66 -0.50 -2.95
N GLU A 84 1.27 0.36 -2.15
CA GLU A 84 1.54 0.05 -0.74
C GLU A 84 0.23 -0.11 0.03
N LEU A 85 -0.72 0.82 -0.17
CA LEU A 85 -2.05 0.74 0.41
C LEU A 85 -2.76 -0.57 0.02
N GLU A 86 -2.78 -0.92 -1.27
CA GLU A 86 -3.40 -2.15 -1.76
C GLU A 86 -2.80 -3.39 -1.08
N ASN A 87 -1.47 -3.51 -1.08
CA ASN A 87 -0.77 -4.64 -0.46
C ASN A 87 -1.03 -4.73 1.06
N PHE A 88 -1.07 -3.59 1.73
CA PHE A 88 -1.33 -3.53 3.17
C PHE A 88 -2.76 -3.99 3.50
N ILE A 89 -3.75 -3.54 2.73
CA ILE A 89 -5.14 -3.96 2.90
C ILE A 89 -5.32 -5.44 2.54
N GLU A 90 -4.67 -5.93 1.48
CA GLU A 90 -4.68 -7.36 1.13
C GLU A 90 -4.22 -8.23 2.30
N ARG A 91 -3.06 -7.92 2.90
CA ARG A 91 -2.55 -8.64 4.08
C ARG A 91 -3.49 -8.53 5.27
N SER A 92 -4.05 -7.34 5.53
CA SER A 92 -4.99 -7.13 6.63
C SER A 92 -6.24 -8.00 6.47
N VAL A 93 -6.75 -8.14 5.25
CA VAL A 93 -7.87 -9.05 4.95
C VAL A 93 -7.48 -10.52 5.18
N ILE A 94 -6.26 -10.93 4.82
CA ILE A 94 -5.75 -12.30 5.08
C ILE A 94 -5.69 -12.59 6.59
N LEU A 95 -5.28 -11.63 7.41
CA LEU A 95 -5.15 -11.79 8.87
C LEU A 95 -6.48 -11.65 9.61
N SER A 96 -7.49 -11.03 9.00
CA SER A 96 -8.81 -10.85 9.61
C SER A 96 -9.58 -12.17 9.69
N ALA A 97 -9.98 -12.59 10.89
CA ALA A 97 -10.74 -13.83 11.11
C ALA A 97 -12.26 -13.63 11.15
N GLY A 98 -12.74 -12.39 11.35
CA GLY A 98 -14.15 -12.08 11.58
C GLY A 98 -14.73 -11.06 10.60
N LYS A 99 -15.85 -10.46 11.00
CA LYS A 99 -16.59 -9.45 10.23
C LYS A 99 -15.97 -8.05 10.29
N VAL A 100 -15.06 -7.84 11.23
CA VAL A 100 -14.36 -6.57 11.43
C VAL A 100 -12.96 -6.69 10.83
N LEU A 101 -12.58 -5.72 10.00
CA LEU A 101 -11.22 -5.64 9.47
C LEU A 101 -10.23 -5.44 10.63
N SER A 102 -9.37 -6.43 10.83
CA SER A 102 -8.23 -6.36 11.73
C SER A 102 -7.00 -5.90 10.94
N VAL A 103 -6.36 -4.85 11.42
CA VAL A 103 -5.21 -4.22 10.76
C VAL A 103 -4.04 -4.19 11.73
N PRO A 104 -2.84 -4.65 11.32
CA PRO A 104 -1.65 -4.55 12.16
C PRO A 104 -1.12 -3.11 12.16
N LEU A 105 -1.76 -2.22 12.93
CA LEU A 105 -1.36 -0.80 13.02
C LEU A 105 0.08 -0.60 13.49
N ALA A 106 0.65 -1.58 14.21
CA ALA A 106 2.06 -1.59 14.61
C ALA A 106 3.04 -1.68 13.41
N GLU A 107 2.60 -2.11 12.23
CA GLU A 107 3.40 -2.06 11.00
C GLU A 107 3.47 -0.65 10.40
N LEU A 108 2.54 0.24 10.76
CA LEU A 108 2.51 1.65 10.34
C LEU A 108 3.33 2.54 11.29
N VAL A 109 4.36 1.97 11.92
CA VAL A 109 5.36 2.74 12.68
C VAL A 109 6.42 3.22 11.70
N PRO A 110 6.94 4.46 11.80
CA PRO A 110 7.98 4.94 10.90
C PRO A 110 9.28 4.19 11.17
N ALA A 111 9.43 3.02 10.56
CA ALA A 111 10.73 2.45 10.30
C ALA A 111 11.31 3.27 9.15
N SER A 112 12.07 4.31 9.49
CA SER A 112 13.09 4.83 8.60
C SER A 112 13.84 3.63 8.00
N SER A 113 13.72 3.47 6.69
CA SER A 113 14.40 2.47 5.86
C SER A 113 14.22 1.00 6.28
N SER A 114 13.24 0.32 5.69
CA SER A 114 13.39 -1.11 5.40
C SER A 114 12.58 -1.46 4.16
N PHE A 115 13.27 -1.51 3.02
CA PHE A 115 12.79 -2.23 1.86
C PHE A 115 12.65 -3.71 2.24
N PHE A 116 11.39 -4.17 2.30
CA PHE A 116 10.91 -5.53 2.15
C PHE A 116 11.95 -6.66 2.13
N SER A 117 12.04 -7.43 3.23
CA SER A 117 12.35 -8.88 3.17
C SER A 117 12.01 -9.70 4.42
N GLY A 118 11.53 -9.13 5.54
CA GLY A 118 11.58 -9.85 6.84
C GLY A 118 10.26 -10.18 7.55
N THR A 119 9.08 -9.89 7.00
CA THR A 119 7.88 -9.76 7.85
C THR A 119 7.05 -11.04 8.02
N LEU A 120 6.93 -11.90 7.00
CA LEU A 120 6.13 -13.13 7.13
C LEU A 120 6.79 -14.13 8.09
N GLU A 121 8.09 -14.34 7.94
CA GLU A 121 8.89 -15.30 8.72
C GLU A 121 9.00 -14.86 10.20
N ASN A 122 9.12 -13.55 10.45
CA ASN A 122 9.13 -13.03 11.82
C ASN A 122 7.76 -13.09 12.50
N LEU A 123 6.66 -12.90 11.76
CA LEU A 123 5.30 -13.02 12.30
C LEU A 123 4.93 -14.48 12.58
N GLU A 124 5.30 -15.41 11.69
CA GLU A 124 5.15 -16.85 11.93
C GLU A 124 5.93 -17.28 13.17
N ARG A 125 7.18 -16.83 13.32
CA ARG A 125 8.01 -17.13 14.49
C ARG A 125 7.38 -16.60 15.80
N GLN A 126 6.85 -15.38 15.79
CA GLN A 126 6.18 -14.81 16.96
C GLN A 126 4.87 -15.52 17.30
N HIS A 127 4.13 -16.00 16.30
CA HIS A 127 2.91 -16.76 16.51
C HIS A 127 3.20 -18.15 17.10
N ILE A 128 4.21 -18.85 16.57
CA ILE A 128 4.66 -20.16 17.07
C ILE A 128 5.16 -20.05 18.51
N ILE A 129 5.96 -19.03 18.83
CA ILE A 129 6.44 -18.80 20.22
C ILE A 129 5.28 -18.52 21.18
N ARG A 130 4.25 -17.80 20.73
CA ARG A 130 3.07 -17.51 21.55
C ARG A 130 2.29 -18.78 21.87
N VAL A 131 2.03 -19.61 20.85
CA VAL A 131 1.32 -20.89 21.00
C VAL A 131 2.11 -21.85 21.90
N LEU A 132 3.43 -21.96 21.72
CA LEU A 132 4.28 -22.81 22.56
C LEU A 132 4.32 -22.37 24.04
N ARG A 133 4.15 -21.08 24.33
CA ARG A 133 4.03 -20.60 25.72
C ARG A 133 2.65 -20.90 26.32
N GLU A 134 1.59 -20.83 25.52
CA GLU A 134 0.22 -21.11 25.96
C GLU A 134 -0.02 -22.60 26.20
N THR A 135 0.63 -23.48 25.42
CA THR A 135 0.45 -24.92 25.58
C THR A 135 1.35 -25.58 26.61
N ARG A 136 2.17 -24.83 27.37
CA ARG A 136 3.13 -25.35 28.38
C ARG A 136 3.64 -26.75 28.02
N GLY A 137 4.59 -26.80 27.09
CA GLY A 137 5.39 -28.03 26.89
C GLY A 137 5.89 -28.59 28.22
#